data_AF-A0A9E5FYH5-F1
#
_entry.id   AF-A0A9E5FYH5-F1
#
_cell.length_a   1.000
_cell.length_b   1.000
_cell.length_c   1.000
_cell.angle_alpha   90.00
_cell.angle_beta   90.00
_cell.angle_gamma   90.00
#
_symmetry.space_group_name_H-M   'P 1'
#
loop_
_entity.id
_entity.type
_entity.pdbx_description
1 polymer ?
#
loop_
_entity_poly.entity_id
_entity_poly.type
_entity_poly.pdbx_seq_one_letter_code
_entity_poly.pdbx_strand_id
1 'polypeptide(L)'
;RVKNKMIRPTTIPQSLEALVFEQAVAREALRLSYEQHKAFATTLKGVQQQRTVGDAFSQQAGGGTLVNNMKLDLLVASGGVLSHAPRMEQTALMLIDSFEPEGFTELAKDSIFMMPHLGVLASVHPDAAMEVFEKDCLIFLGTCVAPHGEGKHGKQCFSWTLSGARSAQGTMAVGEMQVLPLAHHESCEMTVSPEKGFDMGAGPGKPVTRTVRGGTVGLILDARGRAITVPDAENERRATIQKWLTALRVYE
;
A
#
# COMPACT_ATOMS: atom_id res chain seq x y z
N ARG A 1 -7.16 6.41 -25.63
CA ARG A 1 -6.64 5.28 -24.81
C ARG A 1 -7.59 4.95 -23.65
N VAL A 2 -7.87 5.88 -22.73
CA VAL A 2 -8.81 5.66 -21.60
C VAL A 2 -10.20 5.17 -22.06
N LYS A 3 -10.85 5.84 -23.01
CA LYS A 3 -12.16 5.42 -23.55
C LYS A 3 -12.16 3.99 -24.11
N ASN A 4 -11.08 3.57 -24.77
CA ASN A 4 -10.98 2.21 -25.30
C ASN A 4 -10.88 1.18 -24.17
N LYS A 5 -10.15 1.50 -23.10
CA LYS A 5 -10.06 0.64 -21.90
C LYS A 5 -11.40 0.55 -21.18
N MET A 6 -12.16 1.65 -21.09
CA MET A 6 -13.52 1.61 -20.53
C MET A 6 -14.45 0.68 -21.30
N ILE A 7 -14.35 0.67 -22.63
CA ILE A 7 -15.16 -0.21 -23.50
C ILE A 7 -14.62 -1.66 -23.49
N ARG A 8 -13.30 -1.82 -23.35
CA ARG A 8 -12.60 -3.12 -23.39
C ARG A 8 -11.64 -3.25 -22.20
N PRO A 9 -12.15 -3.52 -20.98
CA PRO A 9 -11.38 -3.47 -19.74
C PRO A 9 -10.25 -4.50 -19.66
N THR A 10 -10.31 -5.56 -20.46
CA THR A 10 -9.30 -6.62 -20.53
C THR A 10 -8.18 -6.36 -21.54
N THR A 11 -8.22 -5.24 -22.28
CA THR A 11 -7.17 -4.91 -23.26
C THR A 11 -5.84 -4.68 -22.55
N ILE A 12 -4.77 -5.36 -22.97
CA ILE A 12 -3.43 -5.18 -22.38
C ILE A 12 -2.65 -4.12 -23.18
N PRO A 13 -1.90 -3.21 -22.52
CA PRO A 13 -1.03 -2.26 -23.19
C PRO A 13 0.03 -2.95 -24.06
N GLN A 14 0.18 -2.51 -25.31
CA GLN A 14 1.14 -3.08 -26.27
C GLN A 14 2.48 -2.33 -26.32
N SER A 15 2.59 -1.17 -25.65
CA SER A 15 3.81 -0.40 -25.55
C SER A 15 4.07 0.04 -24.11
N LEU A 16 5.33 0.27 -23.76
CA LEU A 16 5.71 0.77 -22.43
C LEU A 16 5.02 2.10 -22.12
N GLU A 17 4.96 3.01 -23.09
CA GLU A 17 4.28 4.30 -22.95
C GLU A 17 2.78 4.13 -22.61
N ALA A 18 2.10 3.18 -23.27
CA ALA A 18 0.71 2.88 -22.98
C ALA A 18 0.54 2.24 -21.59
N LEU A 19 1.48 1.38 -21.18
CA LEU A 19 1.49 0.75 -19.85
C LEU A 19 1.65 1.79 -18.75
N VAL A 20 2.65 2.65 -18.85
CA VAL A 20 2.92 3.73 -17.88
C VAL A 20 1.70 4.66 -17.78
N PHE A 21 1.11 5.05 -18.90
CA PHE A 21 -0.09 5.88 -18.92
C PHE A 21 -1.28 5.20 -18.24
N GLU A 22 -1.52 3.92 -18.53
CA GLU A 22 -2.60 3.16 -17.91
C GLU A 22 -2.43 3.04 -16.39
N GLN A 23 -1.22 2.72 -15.93
CA GLN A 23 -0.92 2.58 -14.50
C GLN A 23 -1.03 3.92 -13.76
N ALA A 24 -0.62 5.03 -14.39
CA ALA A 24 -0.80 6.37 -13.82
C ALA A 24 -2.29 6.73 -13.65
N VAL A 25 -3.12 6.44 -14.66
CA VAL A 25 -4.58 6.64 -14.57
C VAL A 25 -5.20 5.74 -13.51
N ALA A 26 -4.77 4.48 -13.43
CA ALA A 26 -5.27 3.53 -12.45
C ALA A 26 -4.96 3.98 -11.01
N ARG A 27 -3.75 4.48 -10.76
CA ARG A 27 -3.38 5.03 -9.44
C ARG A 27 -4.29 6.16 -9.00
N GLU A 28 -4.52 7.12 -9.89
CA GLU A 28 -5.38 8.26 -9.57
C GLU A 28 -6.84 7.85 -9.40
N ALA A 29 -7.34 6.95 -10.26
CA ALA A 29 -8.70 6.42 -10.13
C ALA A 29 -8.90 5.66 -8.82
N LEU A 30 -7.92 4.84 -8.40
CA LEU A 30 -7.96 4.12 -7.13
C LEU A 30 -7.87 5.08 -5.94
N ARG A 31 -7.00 6.09 -5.98
CA ARG A 31 -6.89 7.12 -4.93
C ARG A 31 -8.21 7.85 -4.72
N LEU A 32 -8.82 8.36 -5.81
CA LEU A 32 -10.11 9.05 -5.76
C LEU A 32 -11.23 8.13 -5.27
N SER A 33 -11.25 6.87 -5.72
CA SER A 33 -12.22 5.87 -5.26
C SER A 33 -12.07 5.57 -3.77
N TYR A 34 -10.83 5.52 -3.28
CA TYR A 34 -10.54 5.28 -1.87
C TYR A 34 -10.95 6.46 -0.99
N GLU A 35 -10.64 7.70 -1.40
CA GLU A 35 -11.12 8.91 -0.74
C GLU A 35 -12.65 8.95 -0.65
N GLN A 36 -13.32 8.65 -1.76
CA GLN A 36 -14.77 8.56 -1.80
C GLN A 36 -15.30 7.44 -0.87
N HIS A 37 -14.64 6.28 -0.84
CA HIS A 37 -15.02 5.19 0.05
C HIS A 37 -14.90 5.60 1.52
N LYS A 38 -13.80 6.26 1.93
CA LYS A 38 -13.63 6.81 3.28
C LYS A 38 -14.76 7.77 3.66
N ALA A 39 -15.21 8.59 2.71
CA ALA A 39 -16.31 9.53 2.92
C ALA A 39 -17.68 8.86 3.13
N PHE A 40 -17.91 7.68 2.56
CA PHE A 40 -19.15 6.93 2.74
C PHE A 40 -19.13 5.98 3.94
N ALA A 41 -17.98 5.36 4.22
CA ALA A 41 -17.77 4.45 5.33
C ALA A 41 -17.69 5.22 6.66
N THR A 42 -18.81 5.76 7.12
CA THR A 42 -18.88 6.60 8.32
C THR A 42 -19.68 5.91 9.43
N THR A 43 -19.40 6.31 10.67
CA THR A 43 -20.23 5.93 11.81
C THR A 43 -21.67 6.43 11.67
N LEU A 44 -22.64 5.68 12.23
CA LEU A 44 -24.05 6.05 12.17
C LEU A 44 -24.28 7.46 12.74
N LYS A 45 -24.81 8.35 11.91
CA LYS A 45 -25.23 9.69 12.33
C LYS A 45 -26.55 9.57 13.11
N GLY A 46 -26.58 10.07 14.35
CA GLY A 46 -27.81 10.16 15.16
C GLY A 46 -27.92 9.19 16.34
N VAL A 47 -26.96 8.27 16.55
CA VAL A 47 -26.87 7.49 17.78
C VAL A 47 -26.22 8.36 18.86
N GLN A 48 -26.81 8.41 20.06
CA GLN A 48 -26.32 9.20 21.19
C GLN A 48 -24.97 8.62 21.65
N GLN A 49 -23.86 9.16 21.14
CA GLN A 49 -22.53 8.81 21.61
C GLN A 49 -22.38 9.32 23.05
N GLN A 50 -22.02 8.44 23.99
CA GLN A 50 -21.60 8.85 25.33
C GLN A 50 -20.30 9.65 25.17
N ARG A 51 -20.42 10.98 25.20
CA ARG A 51 -19.29 11.90 25.16
C ARG A 51 -18.79 12.13 26.58
N THR A 52 -17.50 11.96 26.79
CA THR A 52 -16.83 12.38 28.02
C THR A 52 -16.49 13.87 27.94
N VAL A 53 -16.19 14.51 29.08
CA VAL A 53 -15.78 15.93 29.12
C VAL A 53 -14.52 16.19 28.28
N GLY A 54 -13.68 15.16 28.08
CA GLY A 54 -12.50 15.22 27.21
C GLY A 54 -12.83 15.33 25.72
N ASP A 55 -13.97 14.77 25.28
CA ASP A 55 -14.40 14.78 23.87
C ASP A 55 -14.98 16.14 23.43
N ALA A 56 -15.20 17.07 24.38
CA ALA A 56 -15.61 18.44 24.08
C ALA A 56 -14.45 19.30 23.53
N PHE A 57 -13.20 18.92 23.82
CA PHE A 57 -12.01 19.63 23.36
C PHE A 57 -11.49 19.10 22.01
N SER A 58 -11.77 17.85 21.67
CA SER A 58 -11.58 17.31 20.32
C SER A 58 -12.83 17.60 19.48
N GLN A 59 -12.88 18.77 18.84
CA GLN A 59 -13.90 19.08 17.82
C GLN A 59 -13.77 18.17 16.59
N GLN A 60 -14.13 16.88 16.72
CA GLN A 60 -14.45 16.03 15.57
C GLN A 60 -15.93 16.24 15.26
N ALA A 61 -16.21 17.15 14.32
CA ALA A 61 -17.54 17.32 13.76
C ALA A 61 -17.98 16.00 13.11
N GLY A 62 -18.98 15.35 13.72
CA GLY A 62 -19.86 14.29 13.19
C GLY A 62 -19.35 13.35 12.07
N GLY A 63 -19.30 12.05 12.38
CA GLY A 63 -19.20 10.98 11.39
C GLY A 63 -17.78 10.69 10.93
N GLY A 64 -16.86 10.41 11.87
CA GLY A 64 -15.52 9.93 11.52
C GLY A 64 -15.61 8.68 10.62
N THR A 65 -14.72 8.60 9.64
CA THR A 65 -14.59 7.42 8.79
C THR A 65 -14.22 6.20 9.63
N LEU A 66 -14.80 5.05 9.31
CA LEU A 66 -14.45 3.75 9.89
C LEU A 66 -13.11 3.23 9.34
N VAL A 67 -12.65 3.79 8.22
CA VAL A 67 -11.43 3.39 7.55
C VAL A 67 -10.24 4.04 8.23
N ASN A 68 -9.37 3.23 8.82
CA ASN A 68 -8.14 3.67 9.46
C ASN A 68 -6.95 3.00 8.79
N ASN A 69 -6.15 3.79 8.07
CA ASN A 69 -4.98 3.31 7.32
C ASN A 69 -3.98 2.55 8.21
N MET A 70 -3.76 3.00 9.45
CA MET A 70 -2.86 2.38 10.42
C MET A 70 -3.35 0.99 10.91
N LYS A 71 -4.64 0.68 10.68
CA LYS A 71 -5.25 -0.62 11.02
C LYS A 71 -5.48 -1.51 9.80
N LEU A 72 -5.02 -1.11 8.62
CA LEU A 72 -5.12 -1.93 7.41
C LEU A 72 -3.90 -2.85 7.32
N ASP A 73 -4.08 -4.08 7.78
CA ASP A 73 -3.02 -5.08 7.82
C ASP A 73 -2.76 -5.74 6.44
N LEU A 74 -3.73 -5.71 5.52
CA LEU A 74 -3.63 -6.35 4.20
C LEU A 74 -4.36 -5.54 3.11
N LEU A 75 -3.66 -5.29 1.99
CA LEU A 75 -4.24 -4.79 0.75
C LEU A 75 -4.15 -5.86 -0.34
N VAL A 76 -5.29 -6.23 -0.92
CA VAL A 76 -5.37 -7.20 -2.00
C VAL A 76 -5.71 -6.50 -3.32
N ALA A 77 -4.77 -6.51 -4.26
CA ALA A 77 -4.94 -6.01 -5.61
C ALA A 77 -5.73 -6.99 -6.48
N SER A 78 -6.92 -6.60 -6.96
CA SER A 78 -7.67 -7.36 -7.96
C SER A 78 -8.26 -6.42 -9.02
N GLY A 79 -8.44 -6.94 -10.23
CA GLY A 79 -8.92 -6.18 -11.39
C GLY A 79 -7.89 -6.13 -12.51
N GLY A 80 -8.34 -6.09 -13.76
CA GLY A 80 -7.49 -6.33 -14.94
C GLY A 80 -6.18 -5.53 -14.98
N VAL A 81 -6.18 -4.24 -14.60
CA VAL A 81 -4.95 -3.42 -14.60
C VAL A 81 -3.95 -3.87 -13.53
N LEU A 82 -4.43 -4.30 -12.36
CA LEU A 82 -3.59 -4.77 -11.26
C LEU A 82 -3.15 -6.22 -11.50
N SER A 83 -4.10 -7.11 -11.82
CA SER A 83 -3.88 -8.54 -12.08
C SER A 83 -2.95 -8.78 -13.26
N HIS A 84 -3.10 -8.03 -14.36
CA HIS A 84 -2.30 -8.22 -15.58
C HIS A 84 -1.11 -7.25 -15.71
N ALA A 85 -0.74 -6.53 -14.65
CA ALA A 85 0.52 -5.79 -14.65
C ALA A 85 1.68 -6.77 -14.93
N PRO A 86 2.54 -6.50 -15.94
CA PRO A 86 3.63 -7.41 -16.33
C PRO A 86 4.60 -7.76 -15.20
N ARG A 87 4.71 -6.89 -14.20
CA ARG A 87 5.60 -7.03 -13.06
C ARG A 87 4.86 -6.86 -11.74
N MET A 88 5.33 -7.56 -10.73
CA MET A 88 4.72 -7.53 -9.39
C MET A 88 4.98 -6.19 -8.69
N GLU A 89 6.15 -5.61 -8.94
CA GLU A 89 6.60 -4.30 -8.46
C GLU A 89 5.69 -3.17 -8.96
N GLN A 90 5.20 -3.28 -10.20
CA GLN A 90 4.22 -2.33 -10.76
C GLN A 90 2.89 -2.39 -10.00
N THR A 91 2.45 -3.59 -9.61
CA THR A 91 1.23 -3.76 -8.81
C THR A 91 1.42 -3.19 -7.41
N ALA A 92 2.56 -3.48 -6.77
CA ALA A 92 2.90 -2.95 -5.46
C ALA A 92 2.95 -1.42 -5.46
N LEU A 93 3.60 -0.80 -6.46
CA LEU A 93 3.62 0.67 -6.60
C LEU A 93 2.21 1.23 -6.73
N MET A 94 1.37 0.63 -7.59
CA MET A 94 0.00 1.09 -7.75
C MET A 94 -0.79 1.03 -6.44
N LEU A 95 -0.66 -0.05 -5.66
CA LEU A 95 -1.30 -0.15 -4.35
C LEU A 95 -0.81 0.93 -3.38
N ILE A 96 0.50 1.04 -3.20
CA ILE A 96 1.08 1.98 -2.23
C ILE A 96 0.71 3.42 -2.58
N ASP A 97 0.82 3.79 -3.86
CA ASP A 97 0.57 5.17 -4.31
C ASP A 97 -0.93 5.53 -4.34
N SER A 98 -1.83 4.54 -4.36
CA SER A 98 -3.27 4.80 -4.39
C SER A 98 -3.88 4.84 -2.99
N PHE A 99 -3.45 3.93 -2.11
CA PHE A 99 -4.06 3.72 -0.81
C PHE A 99 -3.27 4.35 0.34
N GLU A 100 -2.01 4.71 0.08
CA GLU A 100 -1.11 5.31 1.07
C GLU A 100 -1.16 4.57 2.42
N PRO A 101 -0.83 3.25 2.43
CA PRO A 101 -0.91 2.45 3.65
C PRO A 101 0.01 3.02 4.74
N GLU A 102 -0.36 2.80 6.01
CA GLU A 102 0.33 3.31 7.18
C GLU A 102 0.67 2.17 8.14
N GLY A 103 1.80 2.28 8.84
CA GLY A 103 2.32 1.24 9.70
C GLY A 103 2.91 0.08 8.90
N PHE A 104 2.40 -1.12 9.16
CA PHE A 104 2.84 -2.36 8.53
C PHE A 104 1.65 -2.95 7.78
N THR A 105 1.72 -2.98 6.45
CA THR A 105 0.63 -3.47 5.60
C THR A 105 1.14 -4.51 4.62
N GLU A 106 0.60 -5.71 4.68
CA GLU A 106 0.84 -6.74 3.68
C GLU A 106 0.18 -6.36 2.35
N LEU A 107 0.87 -6.65 1.25
CA LEU A 107 0.38 -6.45 -0.10
C LEU A 107 0.23 -7.82 -0.76
N ALA A 108 -0.93 -8.08 -1.33
CA ALA A 108 -1.21 -9.27 -2.11
C ALA A 108 -1.90 -8.93 -3.43
N LYS A 109 -1.93 -9.87 -4.35
CA LYS A 109 -2.47 -9.73 -5.69
C LYS A 109 -3.28 -10.96 -6.05
N ASP A 110 -4.48 -10.73 -6.61
CA ASP A 110 -5.24 -11.69 -7.41
C ASP A 110 -4.57 -11.81 -8.78
N SER A 111 -3.72 -12.82 -8.93
CA SER A 111 -2.80 -12.91 -10.07
C SER A 111 -3.49 -13.22 -11.40
N ILE A 112 -4.61 -13.94 -11.34
CA ILE A 112 -5.36 -14.45 -12.50
C ILE A 112 -6.76 -13.83 -12.61
N PHE A 113 -7.09 -12.85 -11.77
CA PHE A 113 -8.38 -12.16 -11.75
C PHE A 113 -9.57 -13.11 -11.60
N MET A 114 -9.44 -14.13 -10.74
CA MET A 114 -10.47 -15.16 -10.55
C MET A 114 -11.15 -15.13 -9.18
N MET A 115 -10.76 -14.26 -8.24
CA MET A 115 -11.38 -14.24 -6.91
C MET A 115 -12.92 -14.16 -6.93
N PRO A 116 -13.58 -13.33 -7.76
CA PRO A 116 -15.04 -13.32 -7.83
C PRO A 116 -15.65 -14.65 -8.32
N HIS A 117 -14.98 -15.31 -9.27
CA HIS A 117 -15.43 -16.60 -9.82
C HIS A 117 -15.25 -17.73 -8.81
N LEU A 118 -14.13 -17.73 -8.08
CA LEU A 118 -13.89 -18.68 -6.99
C LEU A 118 -14.90 -18.53 -5.85
N GLY A 119 -15.36 -17.32 -5.58
CA GLY A 119 -16.44 -17.09 -4.61
C GLY A 119 -17.74 -17.82 -4.97
N VAL A 120 -18.10 -17.86 -6.26
CA VAL A 120 -19.26 -18.64 -6.74
C VAL A 120 -18.96 -20.14 -6.66
N LEU A 121 -17.78 -20.58 -7.12
CA LEU A 121 -17.38 -21.98 -7.08
C LEU A 121 -17.38 -22.55 -5.64
N ALA A 122 -16.97 -21.74 -4.65
CA ALA A 122 -16.92 -22.15 -3.25
C ALA A 122 -18.29 -22.57 -2.68
N SER A 123 -19.40 -22.12 -3.28
CA SER A 123 -20.75 -22.55 -2.87
C SER A 123 -21.09 -23.99 -3.27
N VAL A 124 -20.35 -24.56 -4.23
CA VAL A 124 -20.58 -25.92 -4.76
C VAL A 124 -19.39 -26.84 -4.47
N HIS A 125 -18.16 -26.33 -4.64
CA HIS A 125 -16.90 -27.07 -4.45
C HIS A 125 -15.91 -26.24 -3.63
N PRO A 126 -16.09 -26.14 -2.29
CA PRO A 126 -15.26 -25.30 -1.42
C PRO A 126 -13.79 -25.69 -1.44
N ASP A 127 -13.47 -26.99 -1.38
CA ASP A 127 -12.08 -27.46 -1.33
C ASP A 127 -11.33 -27.14 -2.62
N ALA A 128 -11.96 -27.35 -3.78
CA ALA A 128 -11.37 -27.02 -5.08
C ALA A 128 -11.20 -25.50 -5.27
N ALA A 129 -12.18 -24.71 -4.82
CA ALA A 129 -12.08 -23.25 -4.85
C ALA A 129 -10.93 -22.75 -3.97
N MET A 130 -10.76 -23.32 -2.78
CA MET A 130 -9.68 -22.98 -1.86
C MET A 130 -8.31 -23.38 -2.44
N GLU A 131 -8.20 -24.56 -3.03
CA GLU A 131 -6.94 -25.02 -3.64
C GLU A 131 -6.46 -24.07 -4.75
N VAL A 132 -7.35 -23.66 -5.66
CA VAL A 132 -7.04 -22.68 -6.71
C VAL A 132 -6.77 -21.30 -6.12
N PHE A 133 -7.48 -20.92 -5.05
CA PHE A 133 -7.27 -19.64 -4.38
C PHE A 133 -5.86 -19.53 -3.81
N GLU A 134 -5.41 -20.54 -3.05
CA GLU A 134 -4.11 -20.54 -2.37
C GLU A 134 -2.95 -20.73 -3.33
N LYS A 135 -3.10 -21.60 -4.33
CA LYS A 135 -1.98 -21.98 -5.23
C LYS A 135 -1.83 -21.01 -6.39
N ASP A 136 -2.94 -20.52 -6.95
CA ASP A 136 -2.92 -19.80 -8.22
C ASP A 136 -3.39 -18.34 -8.07
N CYS A 137 -4.38 -18.03 -7.25
CA CYS A 137 -4.91 -16.66 -7.16
C CYS A 137 -4.10 -15.73 -6.27
N LEU A 138 -3.95 -16.05 -4.98
CA LEU A 138 -3.47 -15.10 -3.98
C LEU A 138 -1.94 -15.13 -3.88
N ILE A 139 -1.29 -14.17 -4.56
CA ILE A 139 0.16 -13.99 -4.50
C ILE A 139 0.50 -12.86 -3.52
N PHE A 140 1.29 -13.17 -2.50
CA PHE A 140 1.83 -12.16 -1.59
C PHE A 140 3.00 -11.42 -2.25
N LEU A 141 2.85 -10.10 -2.38
CA LEU A 141 3.87 -9.20 -2.92
C LEU A 141 4.93 -8.89 -1.86
N GLY A 142 4.52 -8.81 -0.59
CA GLY A 142 5.38 -8.58 0.57
C GLY A 142 4.75 -7.59 1.55
N THR A 143 5.55 -6.96 2.41
CA THR A 143 5.06 -5.97 3.39
C THR A 143 5.53 -4.56 3.03
N CYS A 144 4.62 -3.60 3.03
CA CYS A 144 4.91 -2.17 3.00
C CYS A 144 5.00 -1.63 4.43
N VAL A 145 6.08 -0.92 4.73
CA VAL A 145 6.35 -0.32 6.03
C VAL A 145 6.49 1.19 5.84
N ALA A 146 5.51 1.94 6.33
CA ALA A 146 5.39 3.37 6.06
C ALA A 146 4.83 4.12 7.27
N PRO A 147 5.54 5.12 7.83
CA PRO A 147 4.99 5.91 8.92
C PRO A 147 3.89 6.86 8.44
N HIS A 148 2.91 7.08 9.31
CA HIS A 148 2.01 8.22 9.20
C HIS A 148 2.75 9.50 9.64
N GLY A 149 2.61 10.59 8.88
CA GLY A 149 3.19 11.88 9.21
C GLY A 149 3.91 12.55 8.04
N GLU A 150 4.32 13.79 8.28
CA GLU A 150 5.01 14.65 7.33
C GLU A 150 6.35 15.12 7.89
N GLY A 151 7.32 15.36 7.02
CA GLY A 151 8.63 15.87 7.41
C GLY A 151 9.34 16.56 6.28
N LYS A 152 10.46 17.19 6.61
CA LYS A 152 11.29 17.89 5.61
C LYS A 152 12.10 16.87 4.82
N HIS A 153 11.99 16.91 3.50
CA HIS A 153 12.74 16.05 2.58
C HIS A 153 14.24 15.97 2.94
N GLY A 154 14.80 14.76 2.91
CA GLY A 154 16.20 14.49 3.24
C GLY A 154 16.53 14.49 4.73
N LYS A 155 15.59 14.83 5.63
CA LYS A 155 15.76 14.58 7.08
C LYS A 155 15.44 13.13 7.41
N GLN A 156 15.96 12.63 8.53
CA GLN A 156 15.65 11.29 9.00
C GLN A 156 14.14 11.14 9.24
N CYS A 157 13.57 10.03 8.77
CA CYS A 157 12.18 9.66 8.96
C CYS A 157 12.05 8.59 10.05
N PHE A 158 12.80 7.50 9.90
CA PHE A 158 12.90 6.43 10.89
C PHE A 158 14.20 5.64 10.75
N SER A 159 14.61 5.00 11.84
CA SER A 159 15.59 3.92 11.81
C SER A 159 14.89 2.56 11.91
N TRP A 160 15.54 1.52 11.39
CA TRP A 160 14.97 0.18 11.39
C TRP A 160 16.03 -0.89 11.62
N THR A 161 15.61 -1.98 12.24
CA THR A 161 16.39 -3.22 12.40
C THR A 161 15.53 -4.40 11.99
N LEU A 162 16.16 -5.40 11.39
CA LEU A 162 15.56 -6.63 10.92
C LEU A 162 16.35 -7.82 11.49
N SER A 163 15.67 -8.82 12.01
CA SER A 163 16.27 -10.05 12.55
C SER A 163 15.46 -11.29 12.13
N GLY A 164 16.08 -12.46 12.09
CA GLY A 164 15.45 -13.72 11.65
C GLY A 164 16.10 -14.28 10.39
N ALA A 165 15.31 -14.58 9.36
CA ALA A 165 15.81 -15.11 8.08
C ALA A 165 16.85 -14.19 7.41
N ARG A 166 16.74 -12.89 7.67
CA ARG A 166 17.70 -11.85 7.28
C ARG A 166 18.05 -11.03 8.52
N SER A 167 19.28 -10.53 8.57
CA SER A 167 19.70 -9.54 9.56
C SER A 167 20.24 -8.31 8.84
N ALA A 168 19.64 -7.15 9.13
CA ALA A 168 20.02 -5.89 8.52
C ALA A 168 19.55 -4.74 9.42
N GLN A 169 20.14 -3.57 9.24
CA GLN A 169 19.70 -2.34 9.90
C GLN A 169 19.99 -1.15 9.02
N GLY A 170 19.27 -0.05 9.24
CA GLY A 170 19.46 1.17 8.47
C GLY A 170 18.61 2.32 8.93
N THR A 171 18.64 3.39 8.14
CA THR A 171 17.85 4.60 8.33
C THR A 171 17.22 4.99 7.01
N MET A 172 16.02 5.54 7.06
CA MET A 172 15.33 6.10 5.89
C MET A 172 15.18 7.61 6.08
N ALA A 173 15.51 8.39 5.05
CA ALA A 173 15.20 9.81 5.02
C ALA A 173 13.81 10.07 4.41
N VAL A 174 13.21 11.19 4.77
CA VAL A 174 11.91 11.62 4.23
C VAL A 174 12.04 11.84 2.72
N GLY A 175 11.14 11.22 1.96
CA GLY A 175 11.15 11.19 0.50
C GLY A 175 11.79 9.92 -0.10
N GLU A 176 12.40 9.06 0.72
CA GLU A 176 13.06 7.84 0.24
C GLU A 176 12.12 6.64 0.17
N MET A 177 12.47 5.71 -0.72
CA MET A 177 11.86 4.40 -0.84
C MET A 177 12.99 3.39 -1.03
N GLN A 178 12.85 2.21 -0.42
CA GLN A 178 13.82 1.14 -0.53
C GLN A 178 13.11 -0.22 -0.51
N VAL A 179 13.64 -1.18 -1.28
CA VAL A 179 13.21 -2.58 -1.22
C VAL A 179 14.31 -3.43 -0.62
N LEU A 180 13.95 -4.23 0.37
CA LEU A 180 14.81 -5.25 0.96
C LEU A 180 14.36 -6.63 0.46
N PRO A 181 15.26 -7.42 -0.16
CA PRO A 181 14.92 -8.77 -0.59
C PRO A 181 14.53 -9.65 0.59
N LEU A 182 13.29 -10.14 0.58
CA LEU A 182 12.76 -11.09 1.55
C LEU A 182 11.80 -12.02 0.80
N ALA A 183 12.15 -13.30 0.68
CA ALA A 183 11.40 -14.24 -0.16
C ALA A 183 10.03 -14.58 0.46
N HIS A 184 9.08 -15.06 -0.36
CA HIS A 184 7.69 -15.33 0.04
C HIS A 184 7.49 -16.31 1.21
N HIS A 185 8.49 -17.16 1.49
CA HIS A 185 8.52 -18.12 2.60
C HIS A 185 9.34 -17.62 3.80
N GLU A 186 10.03 -16.49 3.65
CA GLU A 186 10.83 -15.88 4.71
C GLU A 186 9.96 -14.91 5.52
N SER A 187 10.16 -14.93 6.84
CA SER A 187 9.65 -13.92 7.76
C SER A 187 10.80 -13.42 8.64
N CYS A 188 10.67 -12.17 9.09
CA CYS A 188 11.64 -11.54 9.96
C CYS A 188 10.90 -10.73 11.03
N GLU A 189 11.53 -10.53 12.18
CA GLU A 189 11.09 -9.54 13.14
C GLU A 189 11.73 -8.19 12.77
N MET A 190 10.90 -7.17 12.59
CA MET A 190 11.33 -5.83 12.24
C MET A 190 10.97 -4.87 13.35
N THR A 191 11.94 -4.07 13.80
CA THR A 191 11.70 -2.94 14.70
C THR A 191 11.91 -1.64 13.94
N VAL A 192 10.94 -0.73 14.00
CA VAL A 192 11.00 0.61 13.41
C VAL A 192 10.93 1.64 14.52
N SER A 193 11.90 2.55 14.55
CA SER A 193 11.93 3.70 15.47
C SER A 193 11.71 4.99 14.68
N PRO A 194 10.47 5.51 14.60
CA PRO A 194 10.18 6.75 13.91
C PRO A 194 10.72 7.97 14.65
N GLU A 195 11.06 9.04 13.92
CA GLU A 195 11.29 10.35 14.52
C GLU A 195 9.99 10.92 15.10
N LYS A 196 10.09 11.94 15.97
CA LYS A 196 8.94 12.50 16.72
C LYS A 196 7.75 12.95 15.87
N GLY A 197 7.97 13.30 14.60
CA GLY A 197 6.92 13.72 13.66
C GLY A 197 6.18 12.58 12.96
N PHE A 198 6.56 11.33 13.25
CA PHE A 198 6.09 10.14 12.54
C PHE A 198 5.52 9.11 13.51
N ASP A 199 4.48 8.40 13.08
CA ASP A 199 3.81 7.35 13.86
C ASP A 199 3.75 6.03 13.07
N MET A 200 4.02 4.93 13.75
CA MET A 200 3.94 3.55 13.25
C MET A 200 2.80 2.74 13.89
N GLY A 201 1.90 3.42 14.63
CA GLY A 201 0.70 2.85 15.25
C GLY A 201 0.75 2.74 16.78
N ALA A 202 1.87 3.09 17.41
CA ALA A 202 2.02 3.15 18.87
C ALA A 202 1.94 4.59 19.43
N GLY A 203 1.88 5.59 18.54
CA GLY A 203 1.97 7.01 18.84
C GLY A 203 3.26 7.62 18.30
N PRO A 204 3.31 8.96 18.13
CA PRO A 204 4.43 9.64 17.50
C PRO A 204 5.78 9.38 18.17
N GLY A 205 6.80 9.05 17.37
CA GLY A 205 8.17 8.81 17.82
C GLY A 205 8.39 7.53 18.64
N LYS A 206 7.35 6.69 18.80
CA LYS A 206 7.49 5.45 19.59
C LYS A 206 7.88 4.27 18.69
N PRO A 207 8.84 3.44 19.13
CA PRO A 207 9.25 2.28 18.36
C PRO A 207 8.14 1.22 18.32
N VAL A 208 8.07 0.51 17.19
CA VAL A 208 7.13 -0.60 16.97
C VAL A 208 7.90 -1.80 16.43
N THR A 209 7.66 -2.97 17.02
CA THR A 209 8.21 -4.25 16.57
C THR A 209 7.10 -5.14 16.04
N ARG A 210 7.24 -5.67 14.84
CA ARG A 210 6.31 -6.64 14.22
C ARG A 210 7.03 -7.70 13.40
N THR A 211 6.40 -8.86 13.27
CA THR A 211 6.79 -9.84 12.26
C THR A 211 6.36 -9.34 10.89
N VAL A 212 7.29 -9.29 9.95
CA VAL A 212 7.06 -8.92 8.55
C VAL A 212 7.29 -10.13 7.65
N ARG A 213 6.49 -10.23 6.60
CA ARG A 213 6.53 -11.34 5.66
C ARG A 213 7.11 -10.88 4.33
N GLY A 214 7.96 -11.72 3.74
CA GLY A 214 8.43 -11.51 2.38
C GLY A 214 7.36 -11.77 1.32
N GLY A 215 7.75 -11.67 0.06
CA GLY A 215 6.85 -11.90 -1.07
C GLY A 215 7.60 -11.86 -2.38
N THR A 216 6.87 -11.83 -3.49
CA THR A 216 7.49 -11.74 -4.82
C THR A 216 8.24 -10.42 -5.06
N VAL A 217 7.88 -9.35 -4.33
CA VAL A 217 8.59 -8.05 -4.35
C VAL A 217 9.53 -7.92 -3.16
N GLY A 218 9.09 -8.33 -1.97
CA GLY A 218 9.88 -8.28 -0.74
C GLY A 218 9.38 -7.21 0.24
N LEU A 219 10.26 -6.76 1.14
CA LEU A 219 9.93 -5.78 2.17
C LEU A 219 10.18 -4.36 1.62
N ILE A 220 9.12 -3.55 1.55
CA ILE A 220 9.14 -2.21 0.97
C ILE A 220 9.13 -1.19 2.11
N LEU A 221 10.22 -0.44 2.25
CA LEU A 221 10.33 0.69 3.16
C LEU A 221 9.93 1.96 2.41
N ASP A 222 8.87 2.63 2.87
CA ASP A 222 8.35 3.84 2.23
C ASP A 222 8.35 5.01 3.21
N ALA A 223 9.31 5.92 3.03
CA ALA A 223 9.47 7.13 3.83
C ALA A 223 9.02 8.39 3.05
N ARG A 224 8.20 8.26 2.01
CA ARG A 224 7.74 9.40 1.19
C ARG A 224 6.75 10.33 1.89
N GLY A 225 6.27 9.94 3.08
CA GLY A 225 5.27 10.67 3.85
C GLY A 225 3.84 10.22 3.53
N ARG A 226 2.92 10.64 4.40
CA ARG A 226 1.48 10.40 4.31
C ARG A 226 0.79 11.72 4.67
N ALA A 227 0.37 12.55 3.70
CA ALA A 227 0.23 12.24 2.27
C ALA A 227 1.56 12.20 1.48
N ILE A 228 1.59 11.46 0.36
CA ILE A 228 2.74 11.44 -0.56
C ILE A 228 2.77 12.76 -1.32
N THR A 229 3.89 13.48 -1.21
CA THR A 229 4.10 14.75 -1.90
C THR A 229 5.22 14.63 -2.93
N VAL A 230 5.13 15.40 -4.01
CA VAL A 230 6.17 15.54 -5.03
C VAL A 230 6.53 17.01 -5.21
N PRO A 231 7.77 17.33 -5.62
CA PRO A 231 8.15 18.71 -5.90
C PRO A 231 7.27 19.38 -6.98
N ASP A 232 7.07 20.70 -6.85
CA ASP A 232 6.33 21.50 -7.83
C ASP A 232 7.14 21.70 -9.13
N ALA A 233 8.46 21.87 -9.00
CA ALA A 233 9.36 22.04 -10.13
C ALA A 233 9.42 20.75 -10.97
N GLU A 234 9.13 20.85 -12.27
CA GLU A 234 8.99 19.69 -13.14
C GLU A 234 10.23 18.78 -13.17
N ASN A 235 11.42 19.36 -13.25
CA ASN A 235 12.67 18.61 -13.30
C ASN A 235 12.92 17.84 -12.00
N GLU A 236 12.64 18.47 -10.86
CA GLU A 236 12.77 17.84 -9.54
C GLU A 236 11.73 16.73 -9.36
N ARG A 237 10.48 16.99 -9.77
CA ARG A 237 9.41 15.98 -9.75
C ARG A 237 9.78 14.75 -10.57
N ARG A 238 10.23 14.94 -11.81
CA ARG A 238 10.67 13.84 -12.69
C ARG A 238 11.82 13.05 -12.06
N ALA A 239 12.82 13.74 -11.52
CA ALA A 239 13.95 13.10 -10.85
C ALA A 239 13.51 12.29 -9.62
N THR A 240 12.62 12.84 -8.80
CA THR A 240 12.07 12.16 -7.62
C THR A 240 11.27 10.91 -8.00
N ILE A 241 10.37 11.02 -8.98
CA ILE A 241 9.60 9.87 -9.47
C ILE A 241 10.54 8.79 -10.02
N GLN A 242 11.55 9.17 -10.82
CA GLN A 242 12.52 8.22 -11.36
C GLN A 242 13.28 7.48 -10.27
N LYS A 243 13.67 8.17 -9.19
CA LYS A 243 14.32 7.54 -8.03
C LYS A 243 13.42 6.47 -7.40
N TRP A 244 12.13 6.74 -7.23
CA TRP A 244 11.18 5.76 -6.67
C TRP A 244 10.98 4.55 -7.60
N LEU A 245 10.85 4.80 -8.91
CA LEU A 245 10.70 3.73 -9.91
C LEU A 245 11.93 2.80 -9.94
N THR A 246 13.13 3.37 -9.84
CA THR A 246 14.39 2.61 -9.74
C THR A 246 14.50 1.87 -8.40
N ALA A 247 14.17 2.53 -7.27
CA ALA A 247 14.24 1.90 -5.95
C ALA A 247 13.35 0.64 -5.84
N LEU A 248 12.18 0.68 -6.48
CA LEU A 248 11.24 -0.44 -6.53
C LEU A 248 11.42 -1.32 -7.78
N ARG A 249 12.39 -1.04 -8.66
CA ARG A 249 12.70 -1.84 -9.88
C ARG A 249 11.49 -2.05 -10.80
N VAL A 250 10.68 -1.01 -10.94
CA VAL A 250 9.36 -1.08 -11.61
C VAL A 250 9.45 -1.44 -13.09
N TYR A 251 10.57 -1.10 -13.73
CA TYR A 251 10.80 -1.29 -15.17
C TYR A 251 12.17 -1.91 -15.49
N GLU A 252 12.84 -2.56 -14.52
CA GLU A 252 14.22 -3.11 -14.66
C GLU A 252 14.27 -4.60 -14.99
#